data_AF-A0A3B3ZMF7-F1
#
_entry.id   AF-A0A3B3ZMF7-F1
#
_cell.length_a   1.000
_cell.length_b   1.000
_cell.length_c   1.000
_cell.angle_alpha   90.00
_cell.angle_beta   90.00
_cell.angle_gamma   90.00
#
_symmetry.space_group_name_H-M   'P 1'
#
loop_
_entity.id
_entity.type
_entity.pdbx_description
1 polymer ?
#
loop_
_entity_poly.entity_id
_entity_poly.type
_entity_poly.pdbx_seq_one_letter_code
_entity_poly.pdbx_strand_id
1 'polypeptide(L)'
;MFRNRSAWFSRSVPKEAKTFWKMEGGTLRDWRTADYLFSQDASCPDTKSIYFSRDYLSNKVTVFHSFFLSVCEKRKSFQSMSIGHYVLPPDSVQEEVRNVIGRLIWERDDSQDPEVSYVSMDSLPKYSGPLSDFCPGRFRHCACRPHCCSLHT
;
A
#
# COMPACT_ATOMS: atom_id res chain seq x y z
N MET A 1 -22.06 -8.45 4.08
CA MET A 1 -20.64 -8.53 4.46
C MET A 1 -20.08 -7.18 4.95
N PHE A 2 -20.46 -6.06 4.34
CA PHE A 2 -19.91 -4.72 4.62
C PHE A 2 -20.91 -3.77 5.30
N ARG A 3 -21.92 -4.32 6.02
CA ARG A 3 -22.90 -3.50 6.74
C ARG A 3 -22.21 -2.54 7.70
N ASN A 4 -22.70 -1.29 7.73
CA ASN A 4 -22.15 -0.18 8.53
C ASN A 4 -20.70 0.18 8.19
N ARG A 5 -20.20 -0.21 7.02
CA ARG A 5 -18.88 0.20 6.51
C ARG A 5 -19.08 1.10 5.31
N SER A 6 -18.20 2.07 5.16
CA SER A 6 -18.17 3.00 4.06
C SER A 6 -16.86 2.87 3.28
N ALA A 7 -16.93 3.05 1.96
CA ALA A 7 -15.75 3.00 1.11
C ALA A 7 -15.73 4.11 0.07
N TRP A 8 -14.52 4.56 -0.23
CA TRP A 8 -14.20 5.31 -1.43
C TRP A 8 -13.53 4.38 -2.44
N PHE A 9 -13.80 4.63 -3.72
CA PHE A 9 -13.26 3.85 -4.82
C PHE A 9 -12.64 4.74 -5.88
N SER A 10 -11.38 4.49 -6.21
CA SER A 10 -10.71 5.09 -7.36
C SER A 10 -11.46 4.80 -8.66
N ARG A 11 -11.22 5.63 -9.67
CA ARG A 11 -11.62 5.40 -11.06
C ARG A 11 -11.01 4.14 -11.65
N SER A 12 -9.87 3.67 -11.14
CA SER A 12 -9.24 2.41 -11.55
C SER A 12 -10.04 1.17 -11.15
N VAL A 13 -10.91 1.28 -10.14
CA VAL A 13 -11.66 0.13 -9.63
C VAL A 13 -12.82 -0.24 -10.57
N PRO A 14 -12.95 -1.52 -10.99
CA PRO A 14 -14.05 -2.00 -11.81
C PRO A 14 -15.43 -1.74 -11.19
N LYS A 15 -16.46 -1.61 -12.03
CA LYS A 15 -17.82 -1.31 -11.57
C LYS A 15 -18.40 -2.45 -10.75
N GLU A 16 -18.04 -3.69 -11.10
CA GLU A 16 -18.48 -4.94 -10.50
C GLU A 16 -18.12 -4.96 -9.00
N ALA A 17 -16.89 -4.56 -8.66
CA ALA A 17 -16.44 -4.48 -7.27
C ALA A 17 -17.24 -3.44 -6.45
N LYS A 18 -17.58 -2.29 -7.07
CA LYS A 18 -18.43 -1.26 -6.44
C LYS A 18 -19.86 -1.77 -6.24
N THR A 19 -20.38 -2.51 -7.20
CA THR A 19 -21.70 -3.14 -7.12
C THR A 19 -21.72 -4.19 -6.01
N PHE A 20 -20.73 -5.08 -5.97
CA PHE A 20 -20.56 -6.07 -4.91
C PHE A 20 -20.53 -5.44 -3.52
N TRP A 21 -19.74 -4.38 -3.32
CA TRP A 21 -19.69 -3.64 -2.06
C TRP A 21 -21.07 -3.17 -1.58
N LYS A 22 -21.85 -2.57 -2.49
CA LYS A 22 -23.22 -2.10 -2.21
C LYS A 22 -24.17 -3.26 -1.90
N MET A 23 -24.14 -4.33 -2.71
CA MET A 23 -24.99 -5.51 -2.51
C MET A 23 -24.74 -6.14 -1.13
N GLU A 24 -23.50 -6.13 -0.68
CA GLU A 24 -23.10 -6.65 0.61
C GLU A 24 -23.34 -5.68 1.80
N GLY A 25 -24.05 -4.57 1.56
CA GLY A 25 -24.51 -3.61 2.58
C GLY A 25 -23.56 -2.46 2.87
N GLY A 26 -22.52 -2.27 2.06
CA GLY A 26 -21.58 -1.16 2.18
C GLY A 26 -22.12 0.14 1.59
N THR A 27 -21.65 1.28 2.12
CA THR A 27 -21.99 2.62 1.64
C THR A 27 -20.82 3.27 0.91
N LEU A 28 -21.11 4.25 0.04
CA LEU A 28 -20.07 5.03 -0.64
C LEU A 28 -19.90 6.38 0.05
N ARG A 29 -18.66 6.82 0.24
CA ARG A 29 -18.33 8.12 0.84
C ARG A 29 -17.14 8.78 0.13
N ASP A 30 -16.92 10.06 0.43
CA ASP A 30 -15.69 10.76 0.06
C ASP A 30 -14.48 10.11 0.77
N TRP A 31 -13.32 10.15 0.14
CA TRP A 31 -12.12 9.47 0.62
C TRP A 31 -11.66 9.93 2.01
N ARG A 32 -12.00 11.15 2.46
CA ARG A 32 -11.69 11.61 3.83
C ARG A 32 -12.67 11.16 4.91
N THR A 33 -13.82 10.61 4.50
CA THR A 33 -14.90 10.21 5.40
C THR A 33 -15.26 8.74 5.28
N ALA A 34 -14.59 8.02 4.38
CA ALA A 34 -14.77 6.60 4.17
C ALA A 34 -13.89 5.80 5.13
N ASP A 35 -14.38 4.64 5.58
CA ASP A 35 -13.62 3.71 6.41
C ASP A 35 -12.54 2.97 5.59
N TYR A 36 -12.82 2.75 4.30
CA TYR A 36 -11.94 2.02 3.37
C TYR A 36 -11.70 2.82 2.10
N LEU A 37 -10.48 2.77 1.59
CA LEU A 37 -10.10 3.37 0.33
C LEU A 37 -9.61 2.28 -0.60
N PHE A 38 -10.30 2.04 -1.71
CA PHE A 38 -9.93 1.01 -2.67
C PHE A 38 -9.44 1.60 -3.99
N SER A 39 -8.34 1.06 -4.49
CA SER A 39 -7.84 1.31 -5.85
C SER A 39 -7.33 0.02 -6.49
N GLN A 40 -7.45 -0.11 -7.80
CA GLN A 40 -6.84 -1.23 -8.55
C GLN A 40 -5.45 -0.84 -9.07
N ASP A 41 -5.13 0.46 -9.07
CA ASP A 41 -3.94 0.98 -9.71
C ASP A 41 -3.41 2.17 -8.90
N ALA A 42 -2.24 1.98 -8.30
CA ALA A 42 -1.56 3.02 -7.53
C ALA A 42 -1.13 4.20 -8.42
N SER A 43 -0.99 3.97 -9.72
CA SER A 43 -0.61 5.00 -10.67
C SER A 43 -1.78 5.93 -11.05
N CYS A 44 -3.02 5.51 -10.73
CA CYS A 44 -4.24 6.24 -11.08
C CYS A 44 -4.23 7.65 -10.47
N PRO A 45 -4.59 8.72 -11.22
CA PRO A 45 -4.38 10.09 -10.73
C PRO A 45 -5.14 10.44 -9.45
N ASP A 46 -6.30 9.83 -9.21
CA ASP A 46 -7.06 10.04 -7.96
C ASP A 46 -6.49 9.25 -6.77
N THR A 47 -5.73 8.20 -7.03
CA THR A 47 -5.02 7.43 -6.01
C THR A 47 -3.70 8.12 -5.67
N LYS A 48 -2.97 8.59 -6.70
CA LYS A 48 -1.77 9.42 -6.53
C LYS A 48 -2.07 10.66 -5.69
N SER A 49 -3.18 11.35 -5.94
CA SER A 49 -3.52 12.55 -5.17
C SER A 49 -3.71 12.26 -3.67
N ILE A 50 -4.17 11.06 -3.31
CA ILE A 50 -4.23 10.61 -1.91
C ILE A 50 -2.83 10.39 -1.36
N TYR A 51 -1.91 9.74 -2.09
CA TYR A 51 -0.53 9.53 -1.61
C TYR A 51 0.23 10.83 -1.34
N PHE A 52 -0.02 11.87 -2.12
CA PHE A 52 0.56 13.20 -1.91
C PHE A 52 -0.21 14.06 -0.88
N SER A 53 -1.31 13.54 -0.31
CA SER A 53 -2.08 14.26 0.70
C SER A 53 -1.40 14.22 2.06
N ARG A 54 -1.64 15.27 2.87
CA ARG A 54 -1.20 15.31 4.27
C ARG A 54 -1.74 14.14 5.09
N ASP A 55 -2.96 13.70 4.80
CA ASP A 55 -3.62 12.61 5.54
C ASP A 55 -2.86 11.29 5.33
N TYR A 56 -2.38 11.02 4.12
CA TYR A 56 -1.55 9.84 3.86
C TYR A 56 -0.15 9.97 4.49
N LEU A 57 0.53 11.11 4.28
CA LEU A 57 1.87 11.36 4.83
C LEU A 57 1.91 11.37 6.37
N SER A 58 0.78 11.61 7.03
CA SER A 58 0.64 11.53 8.49
C SER A 58 0.06 10.20 8.98
N ASN A 59 0.05 9.17 8.14
CA ASN A 59 -0.42 7.81 8.44
C ASN A 59 -1.89 7.75 8.91
N LYS A 60 -2.75 8.68 8.46
CA LYS A 60 -4.18 8.71 8.82
C LYS A 60 -5.06 7.90 7.89
N VAL A 61 -4.62 7.71 6.65
CA VAL A 61 -5.36 6.95 5.64
C VAL A 61 -4.45 5.90 5.00
N THR A 62 -5.04 4.81 4.55
CA THR A 62 -4.36 3.72 3.84
C THR A 62 -5.20 3.33 2.64
N VAL A 63 -4.55 3.16 1.49
CA VAL A 63 -5.20 2.67 0.28
C VAL A 63 -5.02 1.17 0.22
N PHE A 64 -6.09 0.45 -0.12
CA PHE A 64 -6.09 -0.99 -0.32
C PHE A 64 -6.32 -1.34 -1.79
N HIS A 65 -5.72 -2.42 -2.24
CA HIS A 65 -5.93 -2.97 -3.57
C HIS A 65 -7.33 -3.59 -3.67
N SER A 66 -8.11 -3.23 -4.70
CA SER A 66 -9.50 -3.68 -4.83
C SER A 66 -9.67 -5.19 -5.04
N PHE A 67 -8.59 -5.91 -5.40
CA PHE A 67 -8.61 -7.38 -5.46
C PHE A 67 -9.08 -8.03 -4.15
N PHE A 68 -8.93 -7.36 -3.01
CA PHE A 68 -9.51 -7.79 -1.74
C PHE A 68 -11.01 -8.12 -1.84
N LEU A 69 -11.75 -7.34 -2.62
CA LEU A 69 -13.19 -7.54 -2.81
C LEU A 69 -13.50 -8.79 -3.64
N SER A 70 -12.67 -9.09 -4.65
CA SER A 70 -12.78 -10.34 -5.42
C SER A 70 -12.56 -11.56 -4.53
N VAL A 71 -11.60 -11.49 -3.60
CA VAL A 71 -11.36 -12.59 -2.64
C VAL A 71 -12.52 -12.72 -1.64
N CYS A 72 -13.07 -11.59 -1.17
CA CYS A 72 -14.27 -11.57 -0.33
C CYS A 72 -15.46 -12.26 -1.02
N GLU A 73 -15.67 -11.94 -2.29
CA GLU A 73 -16.75 -12.50 -3.10
C GLU A 73 -16.59 -14.02 -3.29
N LYS A 74 -15.37 -14.48 -3.62
CA LYS A 74 -15.05 -15.91 -3.79
C LYS A 74 -15.25 -16.70 -2.47
N ARG A 75 -14.79 -16.17 -1.33
CA ARG A 75 -14.81 -16.87 -0.03
C ARG A 75 -16.13 -16.73 0.75
N LYS A 76 -17.03 -15.84 0.32
CA LYS A 76 -18.30 -15.52 1.02
C LYS A 76 -18.14 -15.16 2.51
N SER A 77 -16.94 -14.77 2.94
CA SER A 77 -16.64 -14.42 4.33
C SER A 77 -15.62 -13.29 4.42
N PHE A 78 -15.86 -12.38 5.36
CA PHE A 78 -14.98 -11.23 5.67
C PHE A 78 -14.20 -11.41 6.97
N GLN A 79 -14.71 -12.22 7.91
CA GLN A 79 -14.15 -12.33 9.26
C GLN A 79 -12.83 -13.11 9.32
N SER A 80 -12.51 -13.88 8.28
CA SER A 80 -11.31 -14.73 8.22
C SER A 80 -10.17 -14.12 7.41
N MET A 81 -10.26 -12.85 6.99
CA MET A 81 -9.27 -12.25 6.08
C MET A 81 -8.62 -10.99 6.66
N SER A 82 -7.29 -10.98 6.67
CA SER A 82 -6.47 -9.82 6.98
C SER A 82 -6.39 -8.89 5.77
N ILE A 83 -7.15 -7.80 5.81
CA ILE A 83 -7.10 -6.73 4.79
C ILE A 83 -5.70 -6.11 4.64
N GLY A 84 -4.83 -6.25 5.66
CA GLY A 84 -3.45 -5.75 5.65
C GLY A 84 -2.57 -6.32 4.53
N HIS A 85 -2.86 -7.53 4.01
CA HIS A 85 -2.12 -8.06 2.85
C HIS A 85 -2.44 -7.35 1.53
N TYR A 86 -3.48 -6.51 1.54
CA TYR A 86 -3.94 -5.79 0.36
C TYR A 86 -3.65 -4.31 0.47
N VAL A 87 -2.78 -3.86 1.38
CA VAL A 87 -2.32 -2.46 1.36
C VAL A 87 -1.67 -2.19 0.01
N LEU A 88 -2.15 -1.16 -0.70
CA LEU A 88 -1.60 -0.71 -1.97
C LEU A 88 -0.68 0.49 -1.71
N PRO A 89 0.65 0.29 -1.72
CA PRO A 89 1.57 1.41 -1.55
C PRO A 89 1.80 2.14 -2.89
N PRO A 90 2.45 3.32 -2.88
CA PRO A 90 2.86 4.01 -4.09
C PRO A 90 3.73 3.14 -5.00
N ASP A 91 3.70 3.37 -6.31
CA ASP A 91 4.41 2.53 -7.31
C ASP A 91 5.90 2.35 -7.01
N SER A 92 6.59 3.41 -6.57
CA SER A 92 8.01 3.35 -6.20
C SER A 92 8.28 2.38 -5.05
N VAL A 93 7.38 2.37 -4.06
CA VAL A 93 7.48 1.45 -2.90
C VAL A 93 7.13 0.03 -3.34
N GLN A 94 6.19 -0.16 -4.27
CA GLN A 94 5.91 -1.49 -4.80
C GLN A 94 7.12 -2.08 -5.52
N GLU A 95 7.87 -1.28 -6.29
CA GLU A 95 9.09 -1.71 -6.96
C GLU A 95 10.16 -2.17 -5.96
N GLU A 96 10.37 -1.41 -4.89
CA GLU A 96 11.25 -1.81 -3.79
C GLU A 96 10.81 -3.12 -3.14
N VAL A 97 9.52 -3.26 -2.83
CA VAL A 97 8.95 -4.48 -2.24
C VAL A 97 9.16 -5.68 -3.18
N ARG A 98 8.94 -5.51 -4.49
CA ARG A 98 9.19 -6.57 -5.48
C ARG A 98 10.63 -7.02 -5.49
N ASN A 99 11.56 -6.08 -5.36
CA ASN A 99 13.00 -6.38 -5.37
C ASN A 99 13.48 -7.08 -4.09
N VAL A 100 12.78 -6.90 -2.96
CA VAL A 100 13.21 -7.43 -1.66
C VAL A 100 12.42 -8.69 -1.25
N ILE A 101 11.10 -8.64 -1.36
CA ILE A 101 10.17 -9.67 -0.84
C ILE A 101 9.52 -10.45 -1.98
N GLY A 102 9.51 -9.91 -3.19
CA GLY A 102 8.88 -10.52 -4.36
C GLY A 102 7.49 -9.96 -4.65
N ARG A 103 6.72 -10.70 -5.46
CA ARG A 103 5.44 -10.22 -6.02
C ARG A 103 4.37 -9.98 -4.94
N LEU A 104 3.55 -8.97 -5.18
CA LEU A 104 2.41 -8.64 -4.34
C LEU A 104 1.31 -9.70 -4.52
N ILE A 105 0.48 -9.91 -3.48
CA ILE A 105 -0.51 -11.01 -3.47
C ILE A 105 -1.52 -10.93 -4.62
N TRP A 106 -1.81 -9.73 -5.11
CA TRP A 106 -2.74 -9.48 -6.22
C TRP A 106 -2.08 -9.52 -7.61
N GLU A 107 -0.78 -9.79 -7.70
CA GLU A 107 -0.04 -9.97 -8.97
C GLU A 107 0.09 -11.45 -9.36
N ARG A 108 -0.46 -12.36 -8.55
CA ARG A 108 -0.46 -13.79 -8.84
C ARG A 108 -1.60 -14.12 -9.79
N ASP A 109 -1.31 -14.98 -10.75
CA ASP A 109 -2.35 -15.56 -11.61
C ASP A 109 -3.15 -16.61 -10.81
N ASP A 110 -4.42 -16.84 -11.18
CA ASP A 110 -5.38 -17.71 -10.47
C ASP A 110 -4.92 -19.21 -10.43
N SER A 111 -3.77 -19.54 -11.02
CA SER A 111 -3.18 -20.87 -11.13
C SER A 111 -2.23 -21.26 -9.98
N GLN A 112 -1.94 -20.36 -9.04
CA GLN A 112 -1.13 -20.69 -7.85
C GLN A 112 -1.85 -20.28 -6.57
N ASP A 113 -2.09 -21.27 -5.69
CA ASP A 113 -2.57 -21.01 -4.34
C ASP A 113 -1.71 -19.95 -3.65
N PRO A 114 -2.29 -19.10 -2.79
CA PRO A 114 -1.55 -18.10 -2.04
C PRO A 114 -0.77 -18.76 -0.90
N GLU A 115 0.10 -19.73 -1.20
CA GLU A 115 1.19 -20.06 -0.31
C GLU A 115 2.08 -18.83 -0.24
N VAL A 116 2.11 -18.22 0.94
CA VAL A 116 3.01 -17.12 1.26
C VAL A 116 4.42 -17.68 1.11
N SER A 117 5.05 -17.44 -0.04
CA SER A 117 6.43 -17.85 -0.28
C SER A 117 7.31 -17.10 0.71
N TYR A 118 7.84 -17.83 1.68
CA TYR A 118 8.76 -17.29 2.66
C TYR A 118 10.10 -17.03 1.98
N VAL A 119 10.48 -15.75 1.86
CA VAL A 119 11.82 -15.36 1.44
C VAL A 119 12.73 -15.45 2.67
N SER A 120 13.77 -16.28 2.60
CA SER A 120 14.74 -16.40 3.70
C SER A 120 15.41 -15.05 3.95
N MET A 121 15.65 -14.71 5.22
CA MET A 121 16.40 -13.50 5.58
C MET A 121 17.78 -13.48 4.92
N ASP A 122 18.40 -14.65 4.72
CA ASP A 122 19.72 -14.78 4.10
C ASP A 122 19.72 -14.46 2.59
N SER A 123 18.54 -14.52 1.95
CA SER A 123 18.36 -14.20 0.53
C SER A 123 18.01 -12.74 0.26
N LEU A 124 17.82 -11.92 1.31
CA LEU A 124 17.51 -10.50 1.13
C LEU A 124 18.74 -9.75 0.60
N PRO A 125 18.59 -8.93 -0.47
CA PRO A 125 19.68 -8.12 -0.97
C PRO A 125 20.18 -7.17 0.11
N LYS A 126 21.48 -7.24 0.40
CA LYS A 126 22.12 -6.35 1.39
C LYS A 126 22.33 -4.98 0.76
N TYR A 127 21.76 -3.95 1.37
CA TYR A 127 22.07 -2.57 1.02
C TYR A 127 23.56 -2.32 1.22
N SER A 128 24.25 -1.88 0.16
CA SER A 128 25.70 -1.61 0.14
C SER A 128 26.02 -0.17 -0.24
N GLY A 129 25.00 0.68 -0.39
CA GLY A 129 25.18 2.11 -0.65
C GLY A 129 25.63 2.88 0.61
N PRO A 130 26.11 4.12 0.45
CA PRO A 130 26.32 5.00 1.58
C PRO A 130 24.98 5.39 2.21
N LEU A 131 24.75 5.02 3.48
CA LEU A 131 23.65 5.55 4.28
C LEU A 131 23.97 7.00 4.66
N SER A 132 23.50 7.99 3.87
CA SER A 132 23.88 9.40 4.03
C SER A 132 22.79 10.32 4.58
N ASP A 133 21.72 9.77 5.16
CA ASP A 133 20.47 10.54 5.23
C ASP A 133 19.93 10.72 6.67
N PHE A 134 20.61 10.17 7.69
CA PHE A 134 20.16 10.28 9.07
C PHE A 134 21.20 10.93 9.98
N CYS A 135 21.03 12.23 10.21
CA CYS A 135 21.67 12.96 11.31
C CYS A 135 20.63 13.13 12.43
N PRO A 136 20.71 12.37 13.55
CA PRO A 136 19.85 12.62 14.69
C PRO A 136 20.08 14.05 15.20
N GLY A 137 19.04 14.88 15.19
CA GLY A 137 19.08 16.26 15.70
C GLY A 137 19.24 17.40 14.68
N ARG A 138 19.26 17.14 13.36
CA ARG A 138 19.31 18.22 12.34
C ARG A 138 18.24 18.05 11.25
N PHE A 139 17.17 18.85 11.34
CA PHE A 139 16.07 18.94 10.36
C PHE A 139 16.41 19.79 9.12
N ARG A 140 17.65 19.78 8.64
CA ARG A 140 17.99 20.48 7.38
C ARG A 140 18.78 19.55 6.49
N HIS A 141 18.29 19.37 5.26
CA HIS A 141 18.99 18.71 4.17
C HIS A 141 20.42 19.28 4.07
N CYS A 142 21.40 18.46 4.45
CA CYS A 142 22.81 18.76 4.24
C CYS A 142 23.28 17.95 3.04
N ALA A 143 23.33 18.58 1.86
CA ALA A 143 24.13 18.08 0.75
C ALA A 143 25.61 18.36 1.05
N CYS A 144 26.17 17.72 2.09
CA CYS A 144 27.56 17.90 2.47
C CYS A 144 28.41 16.81 1.81
N ARG A 145 29.27 17.23 0.86
CA ARG A 145 30.41 16.43 0.39
C ARG A 145 31.33 16.06 1.58
N PRO A 146 32.18 15.02 1.45
CA PRO A 146 32.85 14.33 2.58
C PRO A 146 33.83 15.17 3.41
N HIS A 147 34.02 16.45 3.12
CA HIS A 147 35.08 17.27 3.70
C HIS A 147 34.68 18.13 4.91
N CYS A 148 33.44 18.09 5.38
CA CYS A 148 32.97 18.99 6.45
C CYS A 148 33.22 18.54 7.90
N CYS A 149 33.73 17.32 8.14
CA CYS A 149 33.90 16.81 9.52
C CYS A 149 35.37 16.77 9.99
N SER A 150 36.20 17.71 9.54
CA SER A 150 37.54 17.87 10.12
C SER A 150 37.56 19.08 11.05
N LEU A 151 37.97 18.82 12.29
CA LEU A 151 38.44 19.77 13.32
C LEU A 151 37.37 20.34 14.27
N HIS A 152 37.14 19.62 15.36
CA HIS A 152 37.12 20.25 16.68
C HIS A 152 37.91 19.36 17.64
N THR A 153 39.15 19.78 17.91
CA THR A 153 39.89 19.41 19.12
C THR A 153 39.38 20.24 20.29
#